data_AF-A0A812MGX9-F1
#
_entry.id   AF-A0A812MGX9-F1
#
_cell.length_a   1.000
_cell.length_b   1.000
_cell.length_c   1.000
_cell.angle_alpha   90.00
_cell.angle_beta   90.00
_cell.angle_gamma   90.00
#
_symmetry.space_group_name_H-M   'P 1'
#
loop_
_entity.id
_entity.type
_entity.pdbx_description
1 polymer ?
#
loop_
_entity_poly.entity_id
_entity_poly.type
_entity_poly.pdbx_seq_one_letter_code
_entity_poly.pdbx_strand_id
1 'polypeptide(L)'
;MAVAVRPSLQELARTWRSARSFATRAEGRSKASETLRPVARLKEALPRQLALNMGHPWIYDDEVSNIGDLNGIDAGTLVDIIGSDGATELGVGVLNRQASIVLRRMEGLSPGMEVTQELLQVRLRKAFAARDQLGGVSFCRAVHGEQDGLPGVIVDRFGKSAVVIFESVGSAKLELVVQEELTRWIGKLQQLTVHRMTAKKEKWAQEGSEFTTSITRGDSSKVRVEEGEGSSQLYFDIDVLQGILVGHWNYGLEKMRRELTACFGQGTVLDAWAQAGQWGIRCAKAGAEEVVLLEDTLGLAKLCRENAILNSVEEQCTILHRGDVTSELRNMATSGIRFNCVSLNIRVRFERYFKHQRGQFGKWYKPSLKGYERAITLGAMVTSRSGYLVVTFLLPLTTEYWALCLVQGALERASRVGSIIYCSTGINEDSAMPSSTMDEFWTHVLICVKLS
;
A
#
# COMPACT_ATOMS: atom_id res chain seq x y z
N MET A 1 20.77 30.42 -7.21
CA MET A 1 19.52 29.65 -7.22
C MET A 1 19.44 28.91 -8.54
N ALA A 2 19.79 27.62 -8.55
CA ALA A 2 19.59 26.77 -9.72
C ALA A 2 18.25 26.07 -9.55
N VAL A 3 17.27 26.39 -10.41
CA VAL A 3 15.99 25.68 -10.48
C VAL A 3 16.27 24.31 -11.08
N ALA A 4 16.06 23.25 -10.31
CA ALA A 4 16.13 21.89 -10.84
C ALA A 4 15.00 21.69 -11.84
N VAL A 5 15.35 21.62 -13.13
CA VAL A 5 14.41 21.33 -14.21
C VAL A 5 14.00 19.87 -14.10
N ARG A 6 12.72 19.61 -13.81
CA ARG A 6 12.16 18.25 -13.82
C ARG A 6 12.23 17.69 -15.25
N PRO A 7 12.68 16.45 -15.45
CA PRO A 7 12.77 15.85 -16.79
C PRO A 7 11.38 15.70 -17.40
N SER A 8 11.32 15.85 -18.72
CA SER A 8 10.08 15.72 -19.48
C SER A 8 9.56 14.28 -19.47
N LEU A 9 8.24 14.09 -19.64
CA LEU A 9 7.62 12.75 -19.77
C LEU A 9 8.25 11.90 -20.90
N GLN A 10 8.81 12.55 -21.93
CA GLN A 10 9.50 11.86 -23.03
C GLN A 10 10.89 11.34 -22.63
N GLU A 11 11.59 12.01 -21.71
CA GLU A 11 12.87 11.56 -21.16
C GLU A 11 12.68 10.40 -20.18
N LEU A 12 11.64 10.46 -19.33
CA LEU A 12 11.23 9.33 -18.48
C LEU A 12 10.82 8.11 -19.32
N ALA A 13 10.08 8.31 -20.42
CA ALA A 13 9.71 7.21 -21.32
C ALA A 13 10.91 6.59 -22.05
N ARG A 14 12.00 7.35 -22.29
CA ARG A 14 13.22 6.84 -22.93
C ARG A 14 14.08 6.02 -21.98
N THR A 15 14.23 6.41 -20.71
CA THR A 15 14.90 5.61 -19.68
C THR A 15 14.14 4.31 -19.37
N TRP A 16 12.80 4.33 -19.42
CA TRP A 16 11.99 3.12 -19.27
C TRP A 16 12.09 2.16 -20.47
N ARG A 17 12.23 2.67 -21.71
CA ARG A 17 12.43 1.84 -22.90
C ARG A 17 13.85 1.27 -23.01
N SER A 18 14.89 2.01 -22.63
CA SER A 18 16.26 1.47 -22.59
C SER A 18 16.47 0.42 -21.49
N ALA A 19 15.66 0.47 -20.42
CA ALA A 19 15.63 -0.57 -19.39
C ALA A 19 14.94 -1.88 -19.83
N ARG A 20 14.22 -1.89 -20.96
CA ARG A 20 13.63 -3.10 -21.57
C ARG A 20 14.57 -3.83 -22.54
N SER A 21 15.65 -3.18 -23.00
CA SER A 21 16.53 -3.75 -24.03
C SER A 21 17.74 -4.53 -23.51
N PHE A 22 17.84 -4.80 -22.21
CA PHE A 22 18.88 -5.67 -21.66
C PHE A 22 18.33 -7.09 -21.41
N ALA A 23 18.04 -7.76 -22.52
CA ALA A 23 18.08 -9.22 -22.60
C ALA A 23 19.18 -9.55 -23.62
N THR A 24 20.43 -9.41 -23.21
CA THR A 24 21.54 -9.95 -23.99
C THR A 24 21.40 -11.47 -23.98
N ARG A 25 21.19 -12.02 -25.17
CA ARG A 25 21.16 -13.44 -25.48
C ARG A 25 22.48 -14.05 -24.99
N ALA A 26 22.46 -14.69 -23.83
CA ALA A 26 23.59 -15.47 -23.35
C ALA A 26 23.59 -16.81 -24.10
N GLU A 27 24.23 -16.83 -25.27
CA GLU A 27 24.65 -18.07 -25.92
C GLU A 27 25.79 -18.67 -25.09
N GLY A 28 25.45 -19.69 -24.30
CA GLY A 28 26.41 -20.39 -23.47
C GLY A 28 25.73 -21.37 -22.52
N ARG A 29 25.26 -22.52 -23.06
CA ARG A 29 24.88 -23.67 -22.23
C ARG A 29 26.15 -24.25 -21.59
N SER A 30 26.51 -23.74 -20.43
CA SER A 30 27.41 -24.40 -19.49
C SER A 30 26.67 -25.60 -18.89
N LYS A 31 27.21 -26.81 -19.07
CA LYS A 31 26.73 -28.04 -18.43
C LYS A 31 27.04 -27.98 -16.93
N ALA A 32 26.13 -27.42 -16.14
CA ALA A 32 26.09 -27.62 -14.70
C ALA A 32 25.05 -28.70 -14.38
N SER A 33 25.44 -29.62 -13.49
CA SER A 33 24.67 -30.74 -12.92
C SER A 33 23.15 -30.48 -12.86
N GLU A 34 22.38 -31.18 -13.71
CA GLU A 34 20.90 -31.12 -13.77
C GLU A 34 20.26 -31.69 -12.50
N THR A 35 20.16 -30.90 -11.44
CA THR A 35 18.97 -30.97 -10.60
C THR A 35 17.87 -30.24 -11.36
N LEU A 36 17.08 -30.99 -12.13
CA LEU A 36 15.93 -30.45 -12.87
C LEU A 36 15.05 -29.64 -11.92
N ARG A 37 14.91 -28.34 -12.21
CA ARG A 37 14.02 -27.46 -11.45
C ARG A 37 12.59 -28.02 -11.53
N PRO A 38 11.81 -28.02 -10.42
CA PRO A 38 10.43 -28.45 -10.47
C PRO A 38 9.63 -27.64 -11.48
N VAL A 39 8.61 -28.26 -12.07
CA VAL A 39 7.80 -27.65 -13.13
C VAL A 39 6.33 -27.56 -12.69
N ALA A 40 5.75 -26.38 -12.85
CA ALA A 40 4.32 -26.13 -12.72
C ALA A 40 3.69 -26.01 -14.12
N ARG A 41 2.83 -26.97 -14.45
CA ARG A 41 2.06 -26.98 -15.70
C ARG A 41 0.68 -26.39 -15.46
N LEU A 42 0.34 -25.29 -16.13
CA LEU A 42 -0.99 -24.70 -16.04
C LEU A 42 -2.06 -25.59 -16.67
N LYS A 43 -3.29 -25.48 -16.18
CA LYS A 43 -4.46 -26.17 -16.77
C LYS A 43 -4.83 -25.54 -18.11
N GLU A 44 -5.47 -26.33 -18.96
CA GLU A 44 -6.03 -25.85 -20.22
C GLU A 44 -7.26 -24.95 -19.96
N ALA A 45 -7.49 -24.01 -20.87
CA ALA A 45 -8.70 -23.16 -20.91
C ALA A 45 -8.99 -22.40 -19.60
N LEU A 46 -7.97 -21.84 -18.94
CA LEU A 46 -8.17 -21.00 -17.76
C LEU A 46 -8.94 -19.70 -18.11
N PRO A 47 -9.92 -19.27 -17.30
CA PRO A 47 -10.68 -18.04 -17.56
C PRO A 47 -9.80 -16.79 -17.72
N ARG A 48 -8.64 -16.76 -17.06
CA ARG A 48 -7.66 -15.66 -17.12
C ARG A 48 -6.39 -16.00 -17.90
N GLN A 49 -6.47 -16.94 -18.86
CA GLN A 49 -5.32 -17.37 -19.67
C GLN A 49 -4.59 -16.19 -20.34
N LEU A 50 -5.34 -15.23 -20.88
CA LEU A 50 -4.76 -14.04 -21.51
C LEU A 50 -3.92 -13.24 -20.52
N ALA A 51 -4.41 -12.98 -19.31
CA ALA A 51 -3.68 -12.25 -18.28
C ALA A 51 -2.40 -13.00 -17.86
N LEU A 52 -2.48 -14.33 -17.71
CA LEU A 52 -1.32 -15.17 -17.40
C LEU A 52 -0.27 -15.14 -18.52
N ASN A 53 -0.70 -15.23 -19.78
CA ASN A 53 0.18 -15.10 -20.95
C ASN A 53 0.84 -13.72 -21.00
N MET A 54 0.11 -12.65 -20.63
CA MET A 54 0.62 -11.27 -20.57
C MET A 54 1.51 -10.98 -19.35
N GLY A 55 1.75 -11.95 -18.45
CA GLY A 55 2.66 -11.76 -17.34
C GLY A 55 2.02 -11.54 -15.97
N HIS A 56 0.74 -11.86 -15.77
CA HIS A 56 0.14 -11.80 -14.43
C HIS A 56 1.01 -12.58 -13.43
N PRO A 57 1.42 -11.96 -12.31
CA PRO A 57 2.42 -12.57 -11.45
C PRO A 57 1.86 -13.71 -10.59
N TRP A 58 0.64 -13.59 -10.09
CA TRP A 58 0.05 -14.61 -9.21
C TRP A 58 -0.53 -15.77 -10.00
N ILE A 59 -0.27 -17.00 -9.55
CA ILE A 59 -0.86 -18.25 -10.00
C ILE A 59 -1.43 -18.97 -8.78
N TYR A 60 -2.66 -19.48 -8.89
CA TYR A 60 -3.39 -20.13 -7.80
C TYR A 60 -3.31 -21.66 -7.89
N ASP A 61 -3.55 -22.34 -6.76
CA ASP A 61 -3.46 -23.80 -6.65
C ASP A 61 -4.39 -24.54 -7.62
N ASP A 62 -5.59 -24.01 -7.84
CA ASP A 62 -6.61 -24.52 -8.72
C ASP A 62 -6.27 -24.37 -10.21
N GLU A 63 -5.20 -23.66 -10.56
CA GLU A 63 -4.79 -23.39 -11.94
C GLU A 63 -3.62 -24.24 -12.42
N VAL A 64 -2.98 -24.97 -11.50
CA VAL A 64 -1.86 -25.87 -11.81
C VAL A 64 -2.41 -27.30 -11.94
N SER A 65 -2.16 -27.93 -13.08
CA SER A 65 -2.63 -29.28 -13.41
C SER A 65 -1.90 -30.36 -12.60
N ASN A 66 -0.59 -30.20 -12.44
CA ASN A 66 0.30 -31.12 -11.73
C ASN A 66 0.64 -30.63 -10.32
N ILE A 67 -0.30 -29.96 -9.66
CA ILE A 67 -0.09 -29.35 -8.34
C ILE A 67 0.34 -30.37 -7.27
N GLY A 68 -0.02 -31.64 -7.45
CA GLY A 68 0.38 -32.75 -6.59
C GLY A 68 1.90 -32.96 -6.56
N ASP A 69 2.57 -32.76 -7.68
CA ASP A 69 4.03 -32.94 -7.84
C ASP A 69 4.83 -31.88 -7.07
N LEU A 70 4.18 -30.74 -6.78
CA LEU A 70 4.78 -29.63 -6.04
C LEU A 70 4.59 -29.78 -4.52
N ASN A 71 3.94 -30.85 -4.05
CA ASN A 71 3.77 -31.10 -2.62
C ASN A 71 5.10 -31.51 -1.97
N GLY A 72 5.31 -31.08 -0.73
CA GLY A 72 6.55 -31.37 0.01
C GLY A 72 7.76 -30.54 -0.42
N ILE A 73 7.66 -29.75 -1.50
CA ILE A 73 8.69 -28.80 -1.91
C ILE A 73 8.64 -27.58 -0.99
N ASP A 74 9.81 -27.16 -0.52
CA ASP A 74 9.93 -26.02 0.38
C ASP A 74 9.44 -24.72 -0.25
N ALA A 75 8.76 -23.90 0.56
CA ALA A 75 8.41 -22.54 0.17
C ALA A 75 9.68 -21.74 -0.17
N GLY A 76 9.60 -20.87 -1.19
CA GLY A 76 10.74 -20.14 -1.74
C GLY A 76 11.51 -20.91 -2.82
N THR A 77 11.18 -22.16 -3.11
CA THR A 77 11.79 -22.91 -4.22
C THR A 77 11.38 -22.30 -5.55
N LEU A 78 12.33 -22.17 -6.47
CA LEU A 78 12.07 -21.72 -7.83
C LEU A 78 11.44 -22.85 -8.64
N VAL A 79 10.41 -22.51 -9.40
CA VAL A 79 9.65 -23.45 -10.20
C VAL A 79 9.48 -22.87 -11.59
N ASP A 80 9.74 -23.68 -12.62
CA ASP A 80 9.48 -23.29 -14.00
C ASP A 80 7.98 -23.40 -14.28
N ILE A 81 7.43 -22.42 -14.99
CA ILE A 81 6.01 -22.31 -15.29
C ILE A 81 5.83 -22.50 -16.79
N ILE A 82 5.01 -23.48 -17.15
CA ILE A 82 4.69 -23.81 -18.53
C ILE A 82 3.17 -23.89 -18.74
N GLY A 83 2.74 -23.68 -19.99
CA GLY A 83 1.36 -23.85 -20.42
C GLY A 83 0.91 -25.31 -20.43
N SER A 84 -0.38 -25.52 -20.67
CA SER A 84 -1.01 -26.85 -20.66
C SER A 84 -0.48 -27.78 -21.75
N ASP A 85 -0.09 -27.21 -22.89
CA ASP A 85 0.55 -27.90 -24.03
C ASP A 85 1.96 -28.44 -23.73
N GLY A 86 2.58 -27.99 -22.64
CA GLY A 86 3.95 -28.29 -22.26
C GLY A 86 5.02 -27.61 -23.11
N ALA A 87 4.63 -26.86 -24.15
CA ALA A 87 5.53 -26.15 -25.06
C ALA A 87 5.54 -24.64 -24.79
N THR A 88 4.43 -24.08 -24.31
CA THR A 88 4.32 -22.67 -23.98
C THR A 88 5.15 -22.36 -22.73
N GLU A 89 6.21 -21.58 -22.88
CA GLU A 89 7.06 -21.13 -21.79
C GLU A 89 6.51 -19.86 -21.15
N LEU A 90 6.13 -19.94 -19.88
CA LEU A 90 5.55 -18.79 -19.16
C LEU A 90 6.57 -18.14 -18.22
N GLY A 91 7.54 -18.87 -17.67
CA GLY A 91 8.67 -18.26 -16.96
C GLY A 91 9.04 -18.97 -15.67
N VAL A 92 9.52 -18.21 -14.69
CA VAL A 92 9.97 -18.73 -13.40
C VAL A 92 9.16 -18.10 -12.28
N GLY A 93 8.73 -18.90 -11.31
CA GLY A 93 8.00 -18.44 -10.13
C GLY A 93 8.60 -18.92 -8.82
N VAL A 94 8.28 -18.19 -7.76
CA VAL A 94 8.62 -18.57 -6.39
C VAL A 94 7.45 -19.35 -5.79
N LEU A 95 7.70 -20.59 -5.38
CA LEU A 95 6.68 -21.50 -4.85
C LEU A 95 6.33 -21.17 -3.39
N ASN A 96 5.05 -21.20 -3.07
CA ASN A 96 4.54 -21.26 -1.71
C ASN A 96 3.27 -22.12 -1.64
N ARG A 97 3.42 -23.43 -1.43
CA ARG A 97 2.29 -24.38 -1.29
C ARG A 97 1.37 -24.13 -0.11
N GLN A 98 1.80 -23.28 0.82
CA GLN A 98 1.03 -22.96 2.00
C GLN A 98 0.00 -21.84 1.71
N ALA A 99 0.30 -20.97 0.74
CA ALA A 99 -0.46 -19.77 0.39
C ALA A 99 -1.60 -20.04 -0.61
N SER A 100 -2.52 -19.07 -0.72
CA SER A 100 -3.51 -19.07 -1.82
C SER A 100 -2.83 -18.82 -3.16
N ILE A 101 -1.89 -17.88 -3.20
CA ILE A 101 -1.05 -17.65 -4.37
C ILE A 101 0.09 -18.67 -4.30
N VAL A 102 -0.04 -19.78 -5.04
CA VAL A 102 0.92 -20.88 -4.96
C VAL A 102 2.23 -20.54 -5.65
N LEU A 103 2.20 -19.75 -6.71
CA LEU A 103 3.40 -19.28 -7.40
C LEU A 103 3.29 -17.77 -7.63
N ARG A 104 4.36 -17.06 -7.31
CA ARG A 104 4.56 -15.67 -7.71
C ARG A 104 5.61 -15.62 -8.82
N ARG A 105 5.17 -15.44 -10.05
CA ARG A 105 6.00 -15.35 -11.26
C ARG A 105 6.89 -14.11 -11.19
N MET A 106 8.15 -14.29 -11.54
CA MET A 106 9.15 -13.23 -11.68
C MET A 106 9.11 -12.69 -13.11
N GLU A 107 9.07 -11.36 -13.24
CA GLU A 107 9.05 -10.70 -14.55
C GLU A 107 10.33 -11.01 -15.35
N GLY A 108 10.17 -11.17 -16.68
CA GLY A 108 11.28 -11.20 -17.63
C GLY A 108 12.15 -12.47 -17.61
N LEU A 109 11.70 -13.54 -16.96
CA LEU A 109 12.41 -14.82 -16.92
C LEU A 109 11.69 -15.89 -17.73
N SER A 110 12.47 -16.71 -18.43
CA SER A 110 12.02 -17.91 -19.15
C SER A 110 12.37 -19.17 -18.34
N PRO A 111 11.66 -20.29 -18.52
CA PRO A 111 12.02 -21.57 -17.91
C PRO A 111 13.50 -21.92 -18.09
N GLY A 112 14.10 -22.54 -17.07
CA GLY A 112 15.53 -22.88 -17.07
C GLY A 112 16.50 -21.71 -16.86
N MET A 113 16.06 -20.44 -16.93
CA MET A 113 16.93 -19.32 -16.57
C MET A 113 17.30 -19.37 -15.09
N GLU A 114 18.59 -19.18 -14.77
CA GLU A 114 19.05 -19.08 -13.38
C GLU A 114 18.57 -17.78 -12.73
N VAL A 115 18.11 -17.89 -11.48
CA VAL A 115 17.82 -16.72 -10.63
C VAL A 115 18.97 -16.61 -9.65
N THR A 116 19.94 -15.78 -9.98
CA THR A 116 21.13 -15.57 -9.16
C THR A 116 20.88 -14.48 -8.12
N GLN A 117 21.70 -14.47 -7.07
CA GLN A 117 21.72 -13.37 -6.11
C GLN A 117 22.03 -12.02 -6.78
N GLU A 118 22.91 -12.00 -7.78
CA GLU A 118 23.23 -10.79 -8.55
C GLU A 118 21.99 -10.23 -9.26
N LEU A 119 21.17 -11.09 -9.90
CA LEU A 119 19.92 -10.63 -10.54
C LEU A 119 19.02 -9.92 -9.53
N LEU A 120 18.89 -10.45 -8.32
CA LEU A 120 18.07 -9.88 -7.25
C LEU A 120 18.64 -8.55 -6.75
N GLN A 121 19.96 -8.46 -6.59
CA GLN A 121 20.65 -7.21 -6.24
C GLN A 121 20.46 -6.13 -7.31
N VAL A 122 20.57 -6.49 -8.59
CA VAL A 122 20.31 -5.58 -9.71
C VAL A 122 18.88 -5.05 -9.68
N ARG A 123 17.88 -5.89 -9.39
CA ARG A 123 16.48 -5.46 -9.25
C ARG A 123 16.28 -4.49 -8.09
N LEU A 124 16.87 -4.78 -6.93
CA LEU A 124 16.85 -3.87 -5.77
C LEU A 124 17.48 -2.50 -6.12
N ARG A 125 18.69 -2.51 -6.68
CA ARG A 125 19.41 -1.29 -7.09
C ARG A 125 18.62 -0.49 -8.14
N LYS A 126 17.97 -1.17 -9.08
CA LYS A 126 17.09 -0.53 -10.08
C LYS A 126 15.88 0.13 -9.41
N ALA A 127 15.23 -0.56 -8.47
CA ALA A 127 14.11 -0.03 -7.72
C ALA A 127 14.52 1.22 -6.93
N PHE A 128 15.64 1.17 -6.24
CA PHE A 128 16.21 2.30 -5.47
C PHE A 128 16.58 3.49 -6.38
N ALA A 129 17.31 3.23 -7.47
CA ALA A 129 17.70 4.27 -8.42
C ALA A 129 16.50 4.97 -9.06
N ALA A 130 15.40 4.24 -9.30
CA ALA A 130 14.16 4.85 -9.80
C ALA A 130 13.57 5.86 -8.80
N ARG A 131 13.64 5.59 -7.48
CA ARG A 131 13.15 6.52 -6.45
C ARG A 131 14.12 7.69 -6.24
N ASP A 132 15.42 7.49 -6.39
CA ASP A 132 16.39 8.58 -6.36
C ASP A 132 16.13 9.60 -7.50
N GLN A 133 15.74 9.13 -8.69
CA GLN A 133 15.38 9.98 -9.83
C GLN A 133 14.13 10.84 -9.60
N LEU A 134 13.24 10.42 -8.70
CA LEU A 134 12.04 11.18 -8.32
C LEU A 134 12.34 12.33 -7.33
N GLY A 135 13.62 12.61 -7.05
CA GLY A 135 14.06 13.77 -6.28
C GLY A 135 14.82 13.43 -4.99
N GLY A 136 15.43 12.24 -4.90
CA GLY A 136 16.20 11.84 -3.72
C GLY A 136 15.35 11.72 -2.46
N VAL A 137 14.15 11.13 -2.60
CA VAL A 137 13.13 11.16 -1.56
C VAL A 137 13.62 10.38 -0.34
N SER A 138 13.81 11.09 0.77
CA SER A 138 14.08 10.48 2.09
C SER A 138 12.91 9.61 2.54
N PHE A 139 11.74 9.77 1.92
CA PHE A 139 10.49 9.16 2.31
C PHE A 139 9.75 8.57 1.10
N CYS A 140 9.81 7.24 0.91
CA CYS A 140 9.13 6.59 -0.21
C CYS A 140 8.90 5.10 0.02
N ARG A 141 8.01 4.50 -0.79
CA ARG A 141 8.04 3.06 -1.04
C ARG A 141 9.14 2.75 -2.04
N ALA A 142 10.26 2.25 -1.55
CA ALA A 142 11.47 1.95 -2.32
C ALA A 142 11.35 0.65 -3.15
N VAL A 143 10.56 -0.32 -2.67
CA VAL A 143 10.25 -1.56 -3.40
C VAL A 143 8.77 -1.89 -3.22
N HIS A 144 8.07 -2.18 -4.31
CA HIS A 144 6.65 -2.52 -4.34
C HIS A 144 6.39 -3.91 -4.97
N GLY A 145 7.01 -4.93 -4.40
CA GLY A 145 6.72 -6.33 -4.71
C GLY A 145 7.01 -6.70 -6.16
N GLU A 146 6.01 -7.32 -6.79
CA GLU A 146 6.03 -7.80 -8.17
C GLU A 146 6.33 -6.68 -9.18
N GLN A 147 5.94 -5.43 -8.89
CA GLN A 147 6.15 -4.29 -9.79
C GLN A 147 7.63 -3.94 -9.97
N ASP A 148 8.46 -4.23 -8.96
CA ASP A 148 9.91 -4.06 -9.01
C ASP A 148 10.63 -5.39 -9.30
N GLY A 149 9.89 -6.42 -9.70
CA GLY A 149 10.42 -7.75 -9.99
C GLY A 149 10.91 -8.50 -8.74
N LEU A 150 10.44 -8.13 -7.54
CA LEU A 150 10.81 -8.74 -6.26
C LEU A 150 9.54 -9.26 -5.57
N PRO A 151 8.98 -10.40 -6.02
CA PRO A 151 7.66 -10.83 -5.58
C PRO A 151 7.56 -11.00 -4.06
N GLY A 152 6.53 -10.38 -3.46
CA GLY A 152 6.28 -10.42 -2.02
C GLY A 152 7.31 -9.68 -1.15
N VAL A 153 8.06 -8.73 -1.70
CA VAL A 153 8.97 -7.85 -0.95
C VAL A 153 8.47 -6.41 -1.03
N ILE A 154 8.15 -5.80 0.11
CA ILE A 154 7.87 -4.36 0.20
C ILE A 154 8.97 -3.72 1.04
N VAL A 155 9.47 -2.57 0.60
CA VAL A 155 10.44 -1.76 1.36
C VAL A 155 9.93 -0.34 1.41
N ASP A 156 9.64 0.15 2.62
CA ASP A 156 9.25 1.52 2.90
C ASP A 156 10.43 2.22 3.60
N ARG A 157 10.88 3.36 3.05
CA ARG A 157 12.00 4.17 3.57
C ARG A 157 11.48 5.41 4.28
N PHE A 158 12.14 5.72 5.40
CA PHE A 158 11.83 6.79 6.34
C PHE A 158 13.11 7.48 6.81
N GLY A 159 13.67 8.34 5.97
CA GLY A 159 14.98 8.96 6.15
C GLY A 159 16.10 7.91 6.23
N LYS A 160 16.61 7.73 7.45
CA LYS A 160 17.63 6.74 7.82
C LYS A 160 17.04 5.49 8.48
N SER A 161 15.72 5.36 8.47
CA SER A 161 14.98 4.21 8.94
C SER A 161 14.30 3.52 7.76
N ALA A 162 14.00 2.23 7.91
CA ALA A 162 13.24 1.48 6.92
C ALA A 162 12.39 0.39 7.54
N VAL A 163 11.31 0.05 6.85
CA VAL A 163 10.43 -1.07 7.18
C VAL A 163 10.39 -1.99 5.97
N VAL A 164 10.65 -3.28 6.19
CA VAL A 164 10.60 -4.32 5.16
C VAL A 164 9.49 -5.29 5.48
N ILE A 165 8.64 -5.59 4.50
CA ILE A 165 7.59 -6.61 4.62
C ILE A 165 7.88 -7.73 3.63
N PHE A 166 8.02 -8.94 4.16
CA PHE A 166 8.04 -10.17 3.38
C PHE A 166 6.65 -10.81 3.43
N GLU A 167 5.89 -10.62 2.35
CA GLU A 167 4.50 -11.09 2.21
C GLU A 167 4.39 -12.60 1.95
N SER A 168 5.50 -13.34 1.93
CA SER A 168 5.50 -14.78 1.75
C SER A 168 6.68 -15.42 2.46
N VAL A 169 6.53 -16.70 2.83
CA VAL A 169 7.63 -17.49 3.39
C VAL A 169 8.81 -17.57 2.40
N GLY A 170 8.51 -17.59 1.09
CA GLY A 170 9.53 -17.60 0.05
C GLY A 170 10.30 -16.29 -0.06
N SER A 171 9.61 -15.14 -0.01
CA SER A 171 10.24 -13.83 -0.11
C SER A 171 11.11 -13.51 1.11
N ALA A 172 10.80 -14.06 2.28
CA ALA A 172 11.65 -13.94 3.48
C ALA A 172 13.07 -14.51 3.28
N LYS A 173 13.30 -15.42 2.32
CA LYS A 173 14.67 -15.89 1.98
C LYS A 173 15.55 -14.79 1.38
N LEU A 174 14.95 -13.70 0.88
CA LEU A 174 15.67 -12.56 0.32
C LEU A 174 16.16 -11.58 1.40
N GLU A 175 15.83 -11.82 2.66
CA GLU A 175 16.06 -10.86 3.73
C GLU A 175 17.49 -10.34 3.79
N LEU A 176 18.49 -11.22 3.84
CA LEU A 176 19.89 -10.79 3.93
C LEU A 176 20.30 -9.89 2.75
N VAL A 177 19.90 -10.27 1.53
CA VAL A 177 20.20 -9.51 0.31
C VAL A 177 19.53 -8.13 0.34
N VAL A 178 18.26 -8.08 0.76
CA VAL A 178 17.52 -6.81 0.90
C VAL A 178 18.18 -5.93 1.95
N GLN A 179 18.56 -6.48 3.11
CA GLN A 179 19.22 -5.72 4.18
C GLN A 179 20.57 -5.16 3.74
N GLU A 180 21.37 -5.94 3.03
CA GLU A 180 22.67 -5.50 2.51
C GLU A 180 22.52 -4.35 1.50
N GLU A 181 21.68 -4.51 0.48
CA GLU A 181 21.49 -3.49 -0.55
C GLU A 181 20.84 -2.23 0.02
N LEU A 182 19.90 -2.38 0.95
CA LEU A 182 19.27 -1.26 1.65
C LEU A 182 20.28 -0.50 2.52
N THR A 183 21.17 -1.21 3.21
CA THR A 183 22.25 -0.60 4.00
C THR A 183 23.22 0.17 3.10
N ARG A 184 23.56 -0.38 1.92
CA ARG A 184 24.42 0.31 0.93
C ARG A 184 23.74 1.55 0.36
N TRP A 185 22.45 1.47 0.02
CA TRP A 185 21.70 2.58 -0.56
C TRP A 185 21.48 3.72 0.43
N ILE A 186 21.07 3.42 1.67
CA ILE A 186 20.84 4.43 2.72
C ILE A 186 22.18 4.93 3.32
N GLY A 187 23.23 4.10 3.29
CA GLY A 187 24.56 4.38 3.84
C GLY A 187 24.61 4.32 5.37
N LYS A 188 23.81 5.16 6.05
CA LYS A 188 23.70 5.21 7.52
C LYS A 188 22.32 4.75 7.99
N LEU A 189 21.97 3.49 7.71
CA LEU A 189 20.74 2.87 8.19
C LEU A 189 20.76 2.75 9.73
N GLN A 190 19.92 3.53 10.41
CA GLN A 190 19.86 3.60 11.87
C GLN A 190 18.85 2.62 12.46
N GLN A 191 17.72 2.44 11.79
CA GLN A 191 16.63 1.60 12.26
C GLN A 191 16.08 0.75 11.13
N LEU A 192 15.86 -0.52 11.39
CA LEU A 192 15.29 -1.45 10.43
C LEU A 192 14.29 -2.35 11.14
N THR A 193 13.04 -2.29 10.70
CA THR A 193 12.01 -3.23 11.14
C THR A 193 11.68 -4.18 10.00
N VAL A 194 11.55 -5.46 10.32
CA VAL A 194 11.24 -6.51 9.36
C VAL A 194 9.99 -7.26 9.81
N HIS A 195 8.97 -7.25 8.95
CA HIS A 195 7.78 -8.08 9.07
C HIS A 195 7.93 -9.32 8.19
N ARG A 196 7.78 -10.50 8.76
CA ARG A 196 7.87 -11.77 8.05
C ARG A 196 6.55 -12.50 8.14
N MET A 197 5.95 -12.82 7.00
CA MET A 197 4.76 -13.65 7.03
C MET A 197 5.11 -15.06 7.49
N THR A 198 4.40 -15.52 8.51
CA THR A 198 4.56 -16.86 9.11
C THR A 198 3.35 -17.74 8.93
N ALA A 199 2.18 -17.15 8.64
CA ALA A 199 0.99 -17.94 8.40
C ALA A 199 1.08 -18.68 7.07
N LYS A 200 0.57 -19.91 7.10
CA LYS A 200 0.54 -20.80 5.95
C LYS A 200 -0.34 -20.18 4.85
N LYS A 201 -1.56 -19.75 5.17
CA LYS A 201 -2.50 -19.15 4.21
C LYS A 201 -2.48 -17.63 4.34
N GLU A 202 -1.93 -16.94 3.34
CA GLU A 202 -1.94 -15.48 3.16
C GLU A 202 -3.31 -14.89 3.50
N LYS A 203 -3.38 -14.04 4.53
CA LYS A 203 -4.60 -13.34 4.90
C LYS A 203 -4.27 -11.99 5.52
N TRP A 204 -3.96 -11.00 4.69
CA TRP A 204 -3.90 -9.60 5.12
C TRP A 204 -5.17 -9.20 5.92
N ALA A 205 -6.30 -9.83 5.65
CA ALA A 205 -7.55 -9.69 6.40
C ALA A 205 -7.48 -10.06 7.90
N GLN A 206 -6.39 -10.63 8.42
CA GLN A 206 -6.20 -10.89 9.85
C GLN A 206 -5.39 -9.80 10.57
N GLU A 207 -5.36 -8.59 10.00
CA GLU A 207 -4.87 -7.37 10.65
C GLU A 207 -3.39 -7.44 11.09
N GLY A 208 -2.60 -8.31 10.45
CA GLY A 208 -1.16 -8.47 10.71
C GLY A 208 -0.80 -9.59 11.69
N SER A 209 -1.77 -10.34 12.24
CA SER A 209 -1.50 -11.50 13.13
C SER A 209 -0.71 -12.62 12.46
N GLU A 210 -0.70 -12.65 11.13
CA GLU A 210 0.03 -13.59 10.30
C GLU A 210 1.52 -13.25 10.13
N PHE A 211 1.97 -12.10 10.64
CA PHE A 211 3.36 -11.67 10.57
C PHE A 211 4.06 -11.75 11.92
N THR A 212 5.33 -12.14 11.90
CA THR A 212 6.26 -11.87 13.00
C THR A 212 7.04 -10.60 12.69
N THR A 213 7.15 -9.72 13.68
CA THR A 213 7.86 -8.45 13.53
C THR A 213 9.11 -8.46 14.39
N SER A 214 10.23 -8.01 13.82
CA SER A 214 11.48 -7.82 14.56
C SER A 214 12.13 -6.50 14.17
N ILE A 215 12.64 -5.78 15.14
CA ILE A 215 13.60 -4.69 14.91
C ILE A 215 14.97 -5.34 14.73
N THR A 216 15.50 -5.34 13.51
CA THR A 216 16.80 -5.96 13.19
C THR A 216 17.96 -4.97 13.32
N ARG A 217 17.67 -3.66 13.31
CA ARG A 217 18.62 -2.58 13.64
C ARG A 217 17.89 -1.49 14.43
N GLY A 218 18.56 -0.91 15.43
CA GLY A 218 17.98 0.06 16.35
C GLY A 218 17.20 -0.59 17.49
N ASP A 219 16.58 0.23 18.34
CA ASP A 219 15.86 -0.17 19.57
C ASP A 219 14.44 0.40 19.66
N SER A 220 14.08 1.34 18.78
CA SER A 220 12.77 1.98 18.74
C SER A 220 11.76 1.20 17.90
N SER A 221 10.50 1.15 18.34
CA SER A 221 9.35 0.75 17.51
C SER A 221 8.78 1.91 16.69
N LYS A 222 9.18 3.14 16.98
CA LYS A 222 8.70 4.32 16.28
C LYS A 222 9.66 4.70 15.17
N VAL A 223 9.10 4.97 13.99
CA VAL A 223 9.82 5.49 12.83
C VAL A 223 9.27 6.88 12.51
N ARG A 224 10.17 7.81 12.17
CA ARG A 224 9.79 9.19 11.84
C ARG A 224 9.56 9.36 10.35
N VAL A 225 8.41 9.93 10.03
CA VAL A 225 7.99 10.39 8.71
C VAL A 225 8.23 11.88 8.61
N GLU A 226 8.83 12.32 7.51
CA GLU A 226 8.95 13.73 7.12
C GLU A 226 8.04 13.99 5.92
N GLU A 227 7.10 14.93 6.04
CA GLU A 227 6.29 15.39 4.91
C GLU A 227 6.36 16.91 4.75
N GLY A 228 6.29 17.40 3.51
CA GLY A 228 6.36 18.83 3.19
C GLY A 228 7.80 19.34 3.03
N GLU A 229 7.92 20.66 2.85
CA GLU A 229 9.20 21.36 2.71
C GLU A 229 9.16 22.72 3.44
N GLY A 230 10.31 23.17 3.95
CA GLY A 230 10.48 24.51 4.52
C GLY A 230 9.56 24.77 5.72
N SER A 231 8.84 25.90 5.71
CA SER A 231 7.92 26.27 6.80
C SER A 231 6.68 25.37 6.91
N SER A 232 6.41 24.54 5.89
CA SER A 232 5.29 23.58 5.86
C SER A 232 5.70 22.16 6.29
N GLN A 233 6.95 21.99 6.74
CA GLN A 233 7.46 20.70 7.19
C GLN A 233 6.66 20.16 8.38
N LEU A 234 6.27 18.89 8.29
CA LEU A 234 5.61 18.13 9.32
C LEU A 234 6.40 16.86 9.61
N TYR A 235 6.35 16.46 10.88
CA TYR A 235 6.97 15.26 11.38
C TYR A 235 5.90 14.36 12.01
N PHE A 236 5.83 13.10 11.60
CA PHE A 236 4.92 12.14 12.21
C PHE A 236 5.70 10.92 12.65
N ASP A 237 5.60 10.57 13.91
CA ASP A 237 6.01 9.25 14.35
C ASP A 237 4.90 8.25 13.99
N ILE A 238 5.31 7.10 13.47
CA ILE A 238 4.48 5.90 13.32
C ILE A 238 5.04 4.78 14.18
N ASP A 239 4.16 4.01 14.80
CA ASP A 239 4.55 2.82 15.55
C ASP A 239 4.46 1.60 14.63
N VAL A 240 5.61 1.14 14.15
CA VAL A 240 5.67 0.05 13.16
C VAL A 240 5.35 -1.31 13.79
N LEU A 241 5.19 -1.39 15.11
CA LEU A 241 4.71 -2.59 15.79
C LEU A 241 3.17 -2.64 15.93
N GLN A 242 2.44 -1.55 15.65
CA GLN A 242 0.96 -1.52 15.73
C GLN A 242 0.23 -2.23 14.57
N GLY A 243 0.95 -2.99 13.74
CA GLY A 243 0.39 -3.90 12.73
C GLY A 243 0.45 -3.36 11.30
N ILE A 244 0.46 -4.28 10.31
CA ILE A 244 0.79 -3.95 8.92
C ILE A 244 -0.28 -3.11 8.20
N LEU A 245 -1.54 -3.27 8.59
CA LEU A 245 -2.66 -2.55 7.98
C LEU A 245 -3.01 -1.24 8.68
N VAL A 246 -2.56 -1.07 9.92
CA VAL A 246 -2.99 0.02 10.81
C VAL A 246 -1.84 0.99 11.08
N GLY A 247 -0.59 0.50 11.10
CA GLY A 247 0.61 1.26 11.40
C GLY A 247 1.46 1.65 10.18
N HIS A 248 1.13 1.21 8.97
CA HIS A 248 1.91 1.58 7.77
C HIS A 248 1.50 2.92 7.21
N TRP A 249 2.50 3.68 6.77
CA TRP A 249 2.25 4.95 6.12
C TRP A 249 1.68 4.78 4.73
N ASN A 250 0.58 5.47 4.46
CA ASN A 250 0.03 5.55 3.12
C ASN A 250 0.69 6.67 2.32
N TYR A 251 1.72 6.30 1.57
CA TYR A 251 2.44 7.18 0.63
C TYR A 251 1.53 7.69 -0.51
N GLY A 252 0.51 6.92 -0.90
CA GLY A 252 -0.44 7.24 -1.97
C GLY A 252 -1.27 8.51 -1.71
N LEU A 253 -1.47 8.86 -0.44
CA LEU A 253 -2.32 9.97 -0.04
C LEU A 253 -1.54 11.24 0.36
N GLU A 254 -0.21 11.20 0.49
CA GLU A 254 0.59 12.35 0.96
C GLU A 254 0.33 13.62 0.14
N LYS A 255 0.52 13.51 -1.18
CA LYS A 255 0.35 14.63 -2.11
C LYS A 255 -1.06 15.22 -2.02
N MET A 256 -2.07 14.35 -1.96
CA MET A 256 -3.47 14.76 -1.86
C MET A 256 -3.77 15.45 -0.53
N ARG A 257 -3.26 14.92 0.59
CA ARG A 257 -3.39 15.57 1.90
C ARG A 257 -2.79 16.97 1.84
N ARG A 258 -1.56 17.10 1.33
CA ARG A 258 -0.86 18.40 1.22
C ARG A 258 -1.64 19.42 0.40
N GLU A 259 -2.11 19.03 -0.78
CA GLU A 259 -2.86 19.92 -1.67
C GLU A 259 -4.21 20.32 -1.06
N LEU A 260 -4.96 19.39 -0.48
CA LEU A 260 -6.33 19.63 -0.04
C LEU A 260 -6.42 20.35 1.31
N THR A 261 -5.55 20.05 2.26
CA THR A 261 -5.58 20.73 3.57
C THR A 261 -5.24 22.21 3.44
N ALA A 262 -4.39 22.58 2.47
CA ALA A 262 -4.07 23.97 2.19
C ALA A 262 -5.30 24.75 1.68
N CYS A 263 -6.18 24.10 0.91
CA CYS A 263 -7.36 24.74 0.34
C CYS A 263 -8.59 24.71 1.25
N PHE A 264 -8.81 23.60 1.98
CA PHE A 264 -10.11 23.30 2.60
C PHE A 264 -10.02 23.00 4.10
N GLY A 265 -8.82 22.89 4.66
CA GLY A 265 -8.57 22.53 6.07
C GLY A 265 -8.55 23.71 7.02
N GLN A 266 -9.51 24.64 6.92
CA GLN A 266 -9.54 25.90 7.67
C GLN A 266 -10.72 25.94 8.66
N GLY A 267 -10.67 26.85 9.64
CA GLY A 267 -11.70 26.97 10.69
C GLY A 267 -11.67 25.78 11.65
N THR A 268 -12.85 25.27 12.03
CA THR A 268 -12.98 24.07 12.86
C THR A 268 -12.89 22.79 12.03
N VAL A 269 -12.02 21.86 12.41
CA VAL A 269 -11.73 20.63 11.66
C VAL A 269 -11.99 19.39 12.52
N LEU A 270 -12.60 18.37 11.93
CA LEU A 270 -12.71 17.03 12.50
C LEU A 270 -11.94 16.04 11.61
N ASP A 271 -10.99 15.31 12.19
CA ASP A 271 -10.32 14.17 11.57
C ASP A 271 -10.78 12.89 12.27
N ALA A 272 -11.67 12.13 11.64
CA ALA A 272 -12.23 10.91 12.19
C ALA A 272 -11.48 9.68 11.67
N TRP A 273 -11.15 8.76 12.58
CA TRP A 273 -10.14 7.72 12.36
C TRP A 273 -8.81 8.35 11.94
N ALA A 274 -8.37 9.35 12.69
CA ALA A 274 -7.18 10.18 12.43
C ALA A 274 -5.85 9.41 12.23
N GLN A 275 -5.74 8.15 12.66
CA GLN A 275 -4.54 7.31 12.65
C GLN A 275 -3.35 7.97 13.36
N ALA A 276 -2.38 8.48 12.59
CA ALA A 276 -1.24 9.25 13.10
C ALA A 276 -1.55 10.75 13.24
N GLY A 277 -2.78 11.19 12.96
CA GLY A 277 -3.22 12.59 12.92
C GLY A 277 -2.89 13.30 11.59
N GLN A 278 -2.67 12.55 10.51
CA GLN A 278 -2.07 13.05 9.27
C GLN A 278 -2.84 14.21 8.63
N TRP A 279 -4.18 14.17 8.70
CA TRP A 279 -5.03 15.21 8.14
C TRP A 279 -5.20 16.36 9.12
N GLY A 280 -5.65 16.09 10.33
CA GLY A 280 -5.96 17.13 11.31
C GLY A 280 -4.73 17.96 11.73
N ILE A 281 -3.58 17.32 12.03
CA ILE A 281 -2.34 18.03 12.41
C ILE A 281 -1.86 18.94 11.28
N ARG A 282 -2.03 18.49 10.02
CA ARG A 282 -1.70 19.29 8.84
C ARG A 282 -2.63 20.49 8.71
N CYS A 283 -3.93 20.35 8.98
CA CYS A 283 -4.86 21.47 9.05
C CYS A 283 -4.47 22.46 10.17
N ALA A 284 -4.13 21.98 11.36
CA ALA A 284 -3.68 22.83 12.47
C ALA A 284 -2.45 23.67 12.07
N LYS A 285 -1.44 23.01 11.46
CA LYS A 285 -0.23 23.68 10.95
C LYS A 285 -0.54 24.70 9.85
N ALA A 286 -1.57 24.45 9.04
CA ALA A 286 -2.05 25.34 8.00
C ALA A 286 -2.94 26.50 8.52
N GLY A 287 -3.16 26.59 9.83
CA GLY A 287 -3.89 27.69 10.46
C GLY A 287 -5.35 27.40 10.81
N ALA A 288 -5.77 26.13 10.87
CA ALA A 288 -7.08 25.79 11.41
C ALA A 288 -7.26 26.33 12.85
N GLU A 289 -8.47 26.81 13.17
CA GLU A 289 -8.79 27.43 14.45
C GLU A 289 -8.82 26.39 15.58
N GLU A 290 -9.45 25.24 15.32
CA GLU A 290 -9.54 24.12 16.24
C GLU A 290 -9.57 22.82 15.45
N VAL A 291 -8.87 21.79 15.91
CA VAL A 291 -8.83 20.48 15.30
C VAL A 291 -9.22 19.41 16.31
N VAL A 292 -10.22 18.60 15.98
CA VAL A 292 -10.60 17.42 16.74
C VAL A 292 -10.06 16.17 16.05
N LEU A 293 -9.15 15.45 16.71
CA LEU A 293 -8.65 14.15 16.27
C LEU A 293 -9.46 13.05 16.99
N LEU A 294 -10.33 12.35 16.25
CA LEU A 294 -11.24 11.34 16.80
C LEU A 294 -10.77 9.93 16.43
N GLU A 295 -10.49 9.12 17.45
CA GLU A 295 -9.91 7.79 17.32
C GLU A 295 -10.64 6.72 18.14
N ASP A 296 -10.70 5.49 17.61
CA ASP A 296 -11.28 4.34 18.32
C ASP A 296 -10.26 3.50 19.08
N THR A 297 -8.99 3.62 18.71
CA THR A 297 -7.90 2.85 19.29
C THR A 297 -7.07 3.72 20.22
N LEU A 298 -6.89 3.29 21.48
CA LEU A 298 -6.13 4.07 22.47
C LEU A 298 -4.67 4.31 22.04
N GLY A 299 -4.05 3.33 21.37
CA GLY A 299 -2.69 3.46 20.83
C GLY A 299 -2.58 4.59 19.80
N LEU A 300 -3.52 4.66 18.86
CA LEU A 300 -3.58 5.71 17.84
C LEU A 300 -3.93 7.07 18.46
N ALA A 301 -4.85 7.13 19.42
CA ALA A 301 -5.14 8.37 20.13
C ALA A 301 -3.91 8.91 20.89
N LYS A 302 -3.10 8.03 21.50
CA LYS A 302 -1.81 8.43 22.10
C LYS A 302 -0.84 8.93 21.03
N LEU A 303 -0.72 8.23 19.92
CA LEU A 303 0.14 8.62 18.80
C LEU A 303 -0.26 9.97 18.20
N CYS A 304 -1.55 10.24 18.01
CA CYS A 304 -2.07 11.55 17.61
C CYS A 304 -1.62 12.67 18.55
N ARG A 305 -1.69 12.45 19.87
CA ARG A 305 -1.25 13.43 20.86
C ARG A 305 0.26 13.69 20.77
N GLU A 306 1.05 12.64 20.67
CA GLU A 306 2.51 12.76 20.51
C GLU A 306 2.87 13.50 19.22
N ASN A 307 2.19 13.20 18.10
CA ASN A 307 2.40 13.87 16.84
C ASN A 307 1.93 15.33 16.84
N ALA A 308 0.86 15.67 17.57
CA ALA A 308 0.43 17.06 17.73
C ALA A 308 1.51 17.89 18.45
N ILE A 309 2.08 17.35 19.54
CA ILE A 309 3.21 17.96 20.27
C ILE A 309 4.43 18.07 19.37
N LEU A 310 4.75 17.02 18.61
CA LEU A 310 5.90 16.98 17.71
C LEU A 310 5.86 18.09 16.65
N ASN A 311 4.67 18.54 16.26
CA ASN A 311 4.47 19.60 15.27
C ASN A 311 4.16 20.97 15.89
N SER A 312 4.14 21.07 17.22
CA SER A 312 3.81 22.28 18.00
C SER A 312 2.41 22.81 17.69
N VAL A 313 1.42 21.92 17.61
CA VAL A 313 0.00 22.24 17.36
C VAL A 313 -0.93 21.63 18.41
N GLU A 314 -0.39 21.18 19.54
CA GLU A 314 -1.13 20.55 20.62
C GLU A 314 -2.20 21.46 21.25
N GLU A 315 -1.97 22.77 21.28
CA GLU A 315 -2.94 23.74 21.81
C GLU A 315 -4.16 23.90 20.89
N GLN A 316 -4.01 23.64 19.60
CA GLN A 316 -5.10 23.67 18.61
C GLN A 316 -5.82 22.32 18.50
N CYS A 317 -5.23 21.24 19.03
CA CYS A 317 -5.70 19.87 18.81
C CYS A 317 -6.37 19.26 20.04
N THR A 318 -7.66 18.97 19.94
CA THR A 318 -8.40 18.15 20.91
C THR A 318 -8.39 16.68 20.47
N ILE A 319 -7.77 15.80 21.25
CA ILE A 319 -7.74 14.36 20.96
C ILE A 319 -8.86 13.64 21.72
N LEU A 320 -9.80 13.03 20.98
CA LEU A 320 -10.92 12.27 21.51
C LEU A 320 -10.74 10.78 21.24
N HIS A 321 -10.60 9.98 22.31
CA HIS A 321 -10.68 8.53 22.23
C HIS A 321 -12.11 8.05 22.55
N ARG A 322 -12.71 7.29 21.63
CA ARG A 322 -14.06 6.74 21.74
C ARG A 322 -14.11 5.35 21.14
N GLY A 323 -14.53 4.33 21.89
CA GLY A 323 -14.59 2.94 21.40
C GLY A 323 -15.45 2.72 20.13
N ASP A 324 -16.29 3.67 19.75
CA ASP A 324 -16.96 3.72 18.46
C ASP A 324 -17.08 5.17 17.93
N VAL A 325 -16.27 5.50 16.92
CA VAL A 325 -16.29 6.78 16.21
C VAL A 325 -17.67 7.09 15.63
N THR A 326 -18.39 6.09 15.11
CA THR A 326 -19.72 6.28 14.48
C THR A 326 -20.77 6.68 15.52
N SER A 327 -20.61 6.24 16.77
CA SER A 327 -21.49 6.66 17.86
C SER A 327 -21.17 8.08 18.33
N GLU A 328 -19.89 8.45 18.40
CA GLU A 328 -19.52 9.84 18.71
C GLU A 328 -19.98 10.83 17.63
N LEU A 329 -19.82 10.50 16.34
CA LEU A 329 -20.33 11.33 15.24
C LEU A 329 -21.86 11.54 15.35
N ARG A 330 -22.61 10.53 15.79
CA ARG A 330 -24.05 10.64 16.04
C ARG A 330 -24.34 11.57 17.22
N ASN A 331 -23.58 11.46 18.30
CA ASN A 331 -23.74 12.33 19.46
C ASN A 331 -23.47 13.80 19.07
N MET A 332 -22.37 14.06 18.37
CA MET A 332 -22.04 15.39 17.82
C MET A 332 -23.17 15.91 16.92
N ALA A 333 -23.68 15.08 16.01
CA ALA A 333 -24.76 15.45 15.11
C ALA A 333 -26.04 15.85 15.87
N THR A 334 -26.41 15.05 16.88
CA THR A 334 -27.59 15.24 17.74
C THR A 334 -27.45 16.49 18.62
N SER A 335 -26.26 16.76 19.13
CA SER A 335 -25.92 17.95 19.92
C SER A 335 -25.74 19.22 19.09
N GLY A 336 -25.93 19.15 17.76
CA GLY A 336 -25.79 20.32 16.88
C GLY A 336 -24.35 20.77 16.62
N ILE A 337 -23.34 19.99 17.01
CA ILE A 337 -21.93 20.30 16.75
C ILE A 337 -21.65 20.21 15.25
N ARG A 338 -20.97 21.22 14.70
CA ARG A 338 -20.61 21.31 13.28
C ARG A 338 -19.18 21.76 13.10
N PHE A 339 -18.51 21.24 12.06
CA PHE A 339 -17.14 21.55 11.69
C PHE A 339 -17.08 22.15 10.28
N ASN A 340 -16.17 23.08 10.04
CA ASN A 340 -15.91 23.64 8.70
C ASN A 340 -15.30 22.61 7.75
N CYS A 341 -14.49 21.68 8.25
CA CYS A 341 -13.92 20.59 7.49
C CYS A 341 -14.02 19.28 8.26
N VAL A 342 -14.50 18.21 7.61
CA VAL A 342 -14.60 16.87 8.18
C VAL A 342 -13.86 15.90 7.27
N SER A 343 -12.84 15.24 7.79
CA SER A 343 -12.15 14.13 7.12
C SER A 343 -12.58 12.81 7.73
N LEU A 344 -12.95 11.86 6.87
CA LEU A 344 -13.34 10.50 7.24
C LEU A 344 -12.34 9.51 6.65
N ASN A 345 -11.41 9.04 7.48
CA ASN A 345 -10.45 7.99 7.14
C ASN A 345 -10.98 6.61 7.54
N ILE A 346 -12.18 6.29 7.06
CA ILE A 346 -12.98 5.13 7.50
C ILE A 346 -12.14 3.86 7.43
N ARG A 347 -11.98 3.20 8.59
CA ARG A 347 -11.23 1.95 8.69
C ARG A 347 -11.89 0.87 7.83
N VAL A 348 -11.10 0.29 6.95
CA VAL A 348 -11.51 -0.82 6.11
C VAL A 348 -11.76 -2.05 6.99
N ARG A 349 -12.95 -2.64 6.86
CA ARG A 349 -13.28 -3.92 7.50
C ARG A 349 -13.12 -5.03 6.49
N PHE A 350 -12.56 -6.15 6.91
CA PHE A 350 -12.50 -7.35 6.08
C PHE A 350 -13.62 -8.31 6.49
N GLU A 351 -14.44 -8.71 5.53
CA GLU A 351 -15.52 -9.68 5.76
C GLU A 351 -15.24 -10.97 5.00
N ARG A 352 -15.71 -12.09 5.57
CA ARG A 352 -15.64 -13.39 4.88
C ARG A 352 -16.61 -13.37 3.71
N TYR A 353 -16.08 -13.55 2.51
CA TYR A 353 -16.84 -13.65 1.28
C TYR A 353 -16.41 -14.90 0.51
N PHE A 354 -17.13 -16.01 0.68
CA PHE A 354 -16.75 -17.33 0.14
C PHE A 354 -16.67 -17.39 -1.40
N LYS A 355 -17.26 -16.43 -2.13
CA LYS A 355 -17.12 -16.35 -3.58
C LYS A 355 -15.79 -15.72 -4.01
N HIS A 356 -15.10 -14.99 -3.12
CA HIS A 356 -13.77 -14.47 -3.38
C HIS A 356 -12.76 -15.60 -3.22
N GLN A 357 -12.12 -16.01 -4.32
CA GLN A 357 -11.16 -17.12 -4.30
C GLN A 357 -9.71 -16.65 -4.46
N ARG A 358 -9.50 -15.38 -4.84
CA ARG A 358 -8.26 -14.85 -5.43
C ARG A 358 -8.12 -13.38 -5.04
N GLY A 359 -6.89 -12.88 -4.91
CA GLY A 359 -6.60 -11.47 -4.65
C GLY A 359 -5.62 -11.20 -3.52
N GLN A 360 -5.24 -9.93 -3.39
CA GLN A 360 -4.23 -9.43 -2.44
C GLN A 360 -4.53 -9.81 -0.98
N PHE A 361 -5.82 -9.86 -0.60
CA PHE A 361 -6.23 -10.08 0.80
C PHE A 361 -6.42 -11.55 1.17
N GLY A 362 -6.16 -12.45 0.22
CA GLY A 362 -6.27 -13.88 0.41
C GLY A 362 -7.66 -14.45 0.11
N LYS A 363 -7.70 -15.77 0.00
CA LYS A 363 -8.91 -16.53 -0.29
C LYS A 363 -9.99 -16.32 0.77
N TRP A 364 -11.22 -16.04 0.32
CA TRP A 364 -12.43 -15.81 1.11
C TRP A 364 -12.53 -14.50 1.89
N TYR A 365 -11.66 -13.53 1.68
CA TYR A 365 -11.75 -12.25 2.37
C TYR A 365 -11.73 -11.09 1.38
N LYS A 366 -12.63 -10.12 1.56
CA LYS A 366 -12.65 -8.90 0.76
C LYS A 366 -12.84 -7.70 1.68
N PRO A 367 -12.21 -6.54 1.39
CA PRO A 367 -12.61 -5.27 1.98
C PRO A 367 -14.12 -5.06 1.80
N SER A 368 -14.77 -4.71 2.90
CA SER A 368 -16.19 -4.43 2.96
C SER A 368 -16.41 -2.93 3.04
N LEU A 369 -17.32 -2.43 2.22
CA LEU A 369 -17.81 -1.05 2.28
C LEU A 369 -19.00 -0.91 3.24
N LYS A 370 -19.35 -1.98 3.95
CA LYS A 370 -20.43 -1.96 4.93
C LYS A 370 -20.12 -0.92 6.01
N GLY A 371 -21.07 -0.02 6.24
CA GLY A 371 -20.94 1.05 7.23
C GLY A 371 -20.35 2.35 6.69
N TYR A 372 -19.72 2.36 5.50
CA TYR A 372 -19.21 3.60 4.90
C TYR A 372 -20.33 4.62 4.74
N GLU A 373 -21.43 4.21 4.14
CA GLU A 373 -22.59 5.05 3.90
C GLU A 373 -23.14 5.70 5.19
N ARG A 374 -23.19 4.93 6.30
CA ARG A 374 -23.58 5.44 7.62
C ARG A 374 -22.57 6.43 8.18
N ALA A 375 -21.27 6.14 8.07
CA ALA A 375 -20.21 7.03 8.52
C ALA A 375 -20.21 8.35 7.73
N ILE A 376 -20.36 8.28 6.40
CA ILE A 376 -20.45 9.46 5.52
C ILE A 376 -21.71 10.27 5.82
N THR A 377 -22.84 9.61 6.05
CA THR A 377 -24.10 10.29 6.43
C THR A 377 -23.88 11.12 7.69
N LEU A 378 -23.28 10.53 8.73
CA LEU A 378 -23.01 11.22 9.99
C LEU A 378 -21.94 12.31 9.83
N GLY A 379 -20.90 12.06 9.03
CA GLY A 379 -19.91 13.06 8.66
C GLY A 379 -20.55 14.30 8.02
N ALA A 380 -21.40 14.09 7.01
CA ALA A 380 -22.16 15.16 6.36
C ALA A 380 -23.10 15.91 7.32
N MET A 381 -23.67 15.21 8.30
CA MET A 381 -24.49 15.84 9.35
C MET A 381 -23.64 16.73 10.27
N VAL A 382 -22.39 16.37 10.57
CA VAL A 382 -21.49 17.19 11.40
C VAL A 382 -20.66 18.19 10.58
N THR A 383 -20.73 18.21 9.25
CA THR A 383 -20.13 19.26 8.43
C THR A 383 -21.05 20.49 8.39
N SER A 384 -20.49 21.68 8.56
CA SER A 384 -21.22 22.95 8.49
C SER A 384 -21.78 23.25 7.09
N ARG A 385 -22.65 24.25 6.96
CA ARG A 385 -23.04 24.78 5.65
C ARG A 385 -21.83 25.45 5.00
N SER A 386 -21.67 25.31 3.68
CA SER A 386 -20.47 25.76 2.97
C SER A 386 -19.14 25.12 3.43
N GLY A 387 -19.19 24.11 4.31
CA GLY A 387 -18.04 23.34 4.76
C GLY A 387 -17.66 22.20 3.81
N TYR A 388 -16.57 21.51 4.13
CA TYR A 388 -15.99 20.45 3.33
C TYR A 388 -16.09 19.08 4.02
N LEU A 389 -16.47 18.06 3.26
CA LEU A 389 -16.45 16.67 3.67
C LEU A 389 -15.47 15.91 2.78
N VAL A 390 -14.41 15.40 3.38
CA VAL A 390 -13.39 14.58 2.74
C VAL A 390 -13.56 13.14 3.17
N VAL A 391 -13.60 12.21 2.21
CA VAL A 391 -13.79 10.80 2.48
C VAL A 391 -12.73 10.00 1.73
N THR A 392 -12.03 9.15 2.47
CA THR A 392 -11.04 8.23 1.93
C THR A 392 -11.62 6.81 1.87
N PHE A 393 -11.50 6.17 0.72
CA PHE A 393 -11.88 4.80 0.46
C PHE A 393 -10.65 3.96 0.12
N LEU A 394 -10.74 2.64 0.29
CA LEU A 394 -9.84 1.67 -0.32
C LEU A 394 -10.68 0.80 -1.25
N LEU A 395 -10.45 0.89 -2.56
CA LEU A 395 -11.26 0.24 -3.60
C LEU A 395 -10.38 -0.34 -4.72
N PRO A 396 -10.82 -1.40 -5.42
CA PRO A 396 -10.24 -1.76 -6.70
C PRO A 396 -10.45 -0.61 -7.68
N LEU A 397 -9.42 -0.32 -8.50
CA LEU A 397 -9.46 0.74 -9.50
C LEU A 397 -10.66 0.59 -10.46
N THR A 398 -11.01 -0.65 -10.81
CA THR A 398 -12.15 -0.99 -11.69
C THR A 398 -13.53 -0.63 -11.11
N THR A 399 -13.60 -0.30 -9.82
CA THR A 399 -14.86 0.00 -9.11
C THR A 399 -14.82 1.32 -8.35
N GLU A 400 -13.93 2.25 -8.72
CA GLU A 400 -13.82 3.57 -8.08
C GLU A 400 -15.14 4.35 -8.05
N TYR A 401 -16.00 4.17 -9.06
CA TYR A 401 -17.32 4.79 -9.15
C TYR A 401 -18.25 4.46 -7.95
N TRP A 402 -17.99 3.37 -7.22
CA TRP A 402 -18.76 3.02 -6.02
C TRP A 402 -18.58 4.07 -4.92
N ALA A 403 -17.43 4.74 -4.84
CA ALA A 403 -17.19 5.81 -3.88
C ALA A 403 -18.15 6.98 -4.12
N LEU A 404 -18.36 7.36 -5.40
CA LEU A 404 -19.28 8.43 -5.78
C LEU A 404 -20.73 8.09 -5.39
N CYS A 405 -21.18 6.87 -5.69
CA CYS A 405 -22.53 6.42 -5.34
C CYS A 405 -22.77 6.41 -3.82
N LEU A 406 -21.79 5.94 -3.04
CA LEU A 406 -21.88 5.92 -1.57
C LEU A 406 -21.94 7.34 -0.99
N VAL A 407 -21.14 8.26 -1.51
CA VAL A 407 -21.18 9.67 -1.10
C VAL A 407 -22.54 10.28 -1.44
N GLN A 408 -23.03 10.11 -2.67
CA GLN A 408 -24.33 10.63 -3.09
C GLN A 408 -25.46 10.14 -2.19
N GLY A 409 -25.60 8.82 -2.03
CA GLY A 409 -26.65 8.26 -1.19
C GLY A 409 -26.53 8.73 0.27
N ALA A 410 -25.32 8.86 0.80
CA ALA A 410 -25.11 9.34 2.17
C ALA A 410 -25.54 10.80 2.35
N LEU A 411 -25.28 11.67 1.37
CA LEU A 411 -25.77 13.06 1.38
C LEU A 411 -27.29 13.13 1.33
N GLU A 412 -27.93 12.32 0.48
CA GLU A 412 -29.39 12.21 0.39
C GLU A 412 -30.00 11.83 1.75
N ARG A 413 -29.45 10.80 2.42
CA ARG A 413 -29.91 10.40 3.78
C ARG A 413 -29.62 11.44 4.85
N ALA A 414 -28.52 12.18 4.72
CA ALA A 414 -28.23 13.31 5.61
C ALA A 414 -29.13 14.53 5.33
N SER A 415 -29.97 14.48 4.29
CA SER A 415 -30.72 15.64 3.77
C SER A 415 -29.79 16.83 3.50
N ARG A 416 -28.62 16.56 2.95
CA ARG A 416 -27.60 17.55 2.57
C ARG A 416 -27.42 17.56 1.06
N VAL A 417 -27.12 18.74 0.54
CA VAL A 417 -26.73 18.95 -0.86
C VAL A 417 -25.29 19.45 -0.88
N GLY A 418 -24.52 19.05 -1.89
CA GLY A 418 -23.15 19.49 -2.06
C GLY A 418 -22.63 19.22 -3.45
N SER A 419 -21.49 19.81 -3.77
CA SER A 419 -20.77 19.61 -5.03
C SER A 419 -19.50 18.82 -4.76
N ILE A 420 -19.26 17.78 -5.55
CA ILE A 420 -17.97 17.09 -5.56
C ILE A 420 -16.98 18.02 -6.25
N ILE A 421 -15.98 18.48 -5.50
CA ILE A 421 -14.98 19.44 -5.99
C ILE A 421 -13.61 18.80 -6.23
N TYR A 422 -13.41 17.57 -5.73
CA TYR A 422 -12.20 16.80 -5.94
C TYR A 422 -12.50 15.31 -5.87
N CYS A 423 -11.94 14.54 -6.79
CA CYS A 423 -11.96 13.08 -6.80
C CYS A 423 -10.63 12.61 -7.38
N SER A 424 -9.86 11.82 -6.62
CA SER A 424 -8.56 11.35 -7.07
C SER A 424 -8.23 9.98 -6.49
N THR A 425 -7.49 9.20 -7.28
CA THR A 425 -6.96 7.88 -6.88
C THR A 425 -5.55 8.02 -6.34
N GLY A 426 -5.29 7.48 -5.16
CA GLY A 426 -4.03 7.50 -4.40
C GLY A 426 -2.89 6.69 -5.02
N ILE A 427 -2.70 6.82 -6.34
CA ILE A 427 -1.54 6.31 -7.04
C ILE A 427 -0.44 7.35 -6.84
N ASN A 428 0.60 7.01 -6.07
CA ASN A 428 1.78 7.88 -5.92
C ASN A 428 2.71 7.74 -7.13
N GLU A 429 3.54 8.76 -7.31
CA GLU A 429 4.59 8.81 -8.34
C GLU A 429 5.63 7.69 -8.17
N ASP A 430 5.68 7.03 -6.99
CA ASP A 430 6.59 5.92 -6.67
C ASP A 430 6.02 4.51 -6.91
N SER A 431 4.73 4.38 -7.25
CA SER A 431 4.10 3.07 -7.55
C SER A 431 3.95 2.88 -9.06
N ALA A 432 4.69 1.93 -9.61
CA ALA A 432 4.57 1.54 -11.01
C ALA A 432 3.33 0.65 -11.19
N MET A 433 2.21 1.20 -11.65
CA MET A 433 1.02 0.38 -11.89
C MET A 433 1.30 -0.78 -12.86
N PRO A 434 0.90 -2.02 -12.55
CA PRO A 434 0.94 -3.13 -13.50
C PRO A 434 0.08 -2.78 -14.71
N SER A 435 0.70 -2.72 -15.89
CA SER A 435 0.10 -2.10 -17.08
C SER A 435 -1.06 -2.86 -17.76
N SER A 436 -1.66 -3.91 -17.18
CA SER A 436 -2.88 -4.58 -17.73
C SER A 436 -3.29 -5.87 -17.03
N THR A 437 -2.49 -6.45 -16.14
CA THR A 437 -2.73 -7.83 -15.67
C THR A 437 -3.26 -7.94 -14.26
N MET A 438 -3.31 -6.88 -13.45
CA MET A 438 -3.77 -6.95 -12.05
C MET A 438 -5.05 -6.14 -11.82
N ASP A 439 -6.17 -6.62 -12.35
CA ASP A 439 -7.51 -6.04 -12.16
C ASP A 439 -7.96 -6.00 -10.68
N GLU A 440 -7.23 -6.70 -9.81
CA GLU A 440 -7.46 -6.80 -8.37
C GLU A 440 -6.58 -5.85 -7.55
N PHE A 441 -5.91 -4.86 -8.16
CA PHE A 441 -5.12 -3.87 -7.42
C PHE A 441 -6.02 -2.88 -6.67
N TRP A 442 -5.88 -2.84 -5.34
CA TRP A 442 -6.62 -1.93 -4.48
C TRP A 442 -5.81 -0.66 -4.24
N THR A 443 -6.45 0.48 -4.47
CA THR A 443 -5.87 1.80 -4.26
C THR A 443 -6.80 2.65 -3.42
N HIS A 444 -6.25 3.69 -2.80
CA HIS A 444 -7.08 4.63 -2.09
C HIS A 444 -7.81 5.54 -3.07
N VAL A 445 -9.06 5.89 -2.78
CA VAL A 445 -9.80 6.92 -3.53
C VAL A 445 -10.21 7.99 -2.55
N LEU A 446 -9.90 9.23 -2.85
CA LEU A 446 -10.27 10.38 -2.02
C LEU A 446 -11.30 11.22 -2.75
N ILE A 447 -12.41 11.51 -2.08
CA ILE A 447 -13.46 12.40 -2.56
C ILE A 447 -13.58 13.59 -1.59
N CYS A 448 -13.63 14.81 -2.13
CA CYS A 448 -13.97 16.02 -1.39
C CYS A 448 -15.29 16.59 -1.90
N VAL A 449 -16.23 16.82 -0.99
CA VAL A 449 -17.51 17.45 -1.25
C VAL A 449 -17.58 18.78 -0.51
N LYS A 450 -17.95 19.84 -1.22
CA LYS A 450 -18.34 21.12 -0.62
C LYS A 450 -19.85 21.12 -0.40
N LEU A 451 -20.29 21.19 0.85
CA LEU A 451 -21.72 21.22 1.18
C LEU A 451 -22.30 22.61 0.93
N SER A 452 -23.56 22.68 0.51
CA SER A 452 -24.33 23.92 0.36
C SER A 452 -24.78 24.48 1.71
#